data_AF-A0A843I361-F1
#
_entry.id   AF-A0A843I361-F1
#
_cell.length_a   1.000
_cell.length_b   1.000
_cell.length_c   1.000
_cell.angle_alpha   90.00
_cell.angle_beta   90.00
_cell.angle_gamma   90.00
#
_symmetry.space_group_name_H-M   'P 1'
#
loop_
_entity.id
_entity.type
_entity.pdbx_description
1 polymer ?
#
loop_
_entity_poly.entity_id
_entity_poly.type
_entity_poly.pdbx_seq_one_letter_code
_entity_poly.pdbx_strand_id
1 'polypeptide(L)'
;MLIIPSIDLEEGRAVKRIRGIRGQYLFVGDPLELARRFSAAPLVHIVDLDGAEAGRPMHVELARRLRAELKSCQLGGGLRSLEAIEAALSACDYAVVGTLPFVDRALFEEAAEKFGDRLVVSLDVKGDYVMGAGWRVPLMELDAA
;
A
#
# COMPACT_ATOMS: atom_id res chain seq x y z
N MET A 1 -21.30 -5.28 3.98
CA MET A 1 -20.39 -4.14 3.80
C MET A 1 -19.14 -4.39 4.63
N LEU A 2 -17.95 -4.29 4.04
CA LEU A 2 -16.67 -4.47 4.72
C LEU A 2 -16.07 -3.10 5.05
N ILE A 3 -15.74 -2.86 6.32
CA ILE A 3 -15.04 -1.64 6.75
C ILE A 3 -13.57 -2.00 6.94
N ILE A 4 -12.69 -1.38 6.16
CA ILE A 4 -11.24 -1.61 6.18
C ILE A 4 -10.57 -0.34 6.72
N PRO A 5 -10.16 -0.29 8.00
CA PRO A 5 -9.38 0.83 8.51
C PRO A 5 -8.00 0.86 7.84
N SER A 6 -7.42 2.06 7.70
CA SER A 6 -6.07 2.23 7.14
C SER A 6 -5.07 2.75 8.16
N ILE A 7 -3.82 2.31 8.04
CA ILE A 7 -2.65 2.82 8.77
C ILE A 7 -1.61 3.23 7.73
N ASP A 8 -1.39 4.53 7.59
CA ASP A 8 -0.38 5.06 6.67
C ASP A 8 0.93 5.29 7.47
N LEU A 9 2.04 4.71 6.99
CA LEU A 9 3.34 4.68 7.65
C LEU A 9 4.32 5.64 6.97
N GLU A 10 4.91 6.54 7.75
CA GLU A 10 5.99 7.43 7.33
C GLU A 10 7.00 7.56 8.48
N GLU A 11 8.28 7.33 8.19
CA GLU A 11 9.39 7.36 9.15
C GLU A 11 9.12 6.52 10.40
N GLY A 12 8.54 5.33 10.21
CA GLY A 12 8.15 4.40 11.28
C GLY A 12 6.96 4.85 12.14
N ARG A 13 6.26 5.93 11.78
CA ARG A 13 5.13 6.50 12.54
C ARG A 13 3.83 6.40 11.75
N ALA A 14 2.69 6.38 12.46
CA ALA A 14 1.38 6.44 11.82
C ALA A 14 1.00 7.89 11.57
N VAL A 15 0.79 8.23 10.30
CA VAL A 15 0.52 9.60 9.86
C VAL A 15 -0.76 9.64 9.02
N LYS A 16 -1.31 10.85 8.87
CA LYS A 16 -2.30 11.14 7.84
C LYS A 16 -1.81 12.33 7.03
N ARG A 17 -1.31 12.09 5.81
CA ARG A 17 -0.92 13.18 4.91
C ARG A 17 -2.15 14.02 4.55
N ILE A 18 -2.01 15.34 4.63
CA ILE A 18 -2.98 16.30 4.16
C ILE A 18 -2.80 16.40 2.64
N ARG A 19 -3.82 15.99 1.88
CA ARG A 19 -3.80 15.95 0.40
C ARG A 19 -2.64 15.14 -0.20
N GLY A 20 -2.11 14.16 0.53
CA GLY A 20 -1.01 13.30 0.04
C GLY A 20 0.38 13.97 0.03
N ILE A 21 0.53 15.18 0.56
CA ILE A 21 1.78 15.93 0.54
C ILE A 21 2.68 15.49 1.70
N ARG A 22 3.90 15.03 1.39
CA ARG A 22 4.92 14.69 2.39
C ARG A 22 5.26 15.90 3.26
N GLY A 23 5.45 15.69 4.57
CA GLY A 23 5.74 16.75 5.53
C GLY A 23 4.53 17.61 5.93
N GLN A 24 3.37 17.43 5.27
CA GLN A 24 2.10 17.99 5.72
C GLN A 24 1.23 16.85 6.21
N TYR A 25 1.33 16.50 7.49
CA TYR A 25 0.56 15.41 8.05
C TYR A 25 0.10 15.69 9.47
N LEU A 26 -0.98 15.03 9.84
CA LEU A 26 -1.38 14.87 11.23
C LEU A 26 -0.75 13.59 11.76
N PHE A 27 -0.05 13.67 12.90
CA PHE A 27 0.35 12.48 13.63
C PHE A 27 -0.92 11.80 14.17
N VAL A 28 -1.07 10.52 13.84
CA VAL A 28 -2.26 9.74 14.23
C VAL A 28 -1.99 8.96 15.51
N GLY A 29 -0.72 8.66 15.80
CA GLY A 29 -0.28 8.01 17.03
C GLY A 29 0.79 6.94 16.77
N ASP A 30 0.95 6.04 17.75
CA ASP A 30 1.78 4.87 17.60
C ASP A 30 1.10 3.83 16.68
N PRO A 31 1.79 3.29 15.65
CA PRO A 31 1.24 2.28 14.75
C PRO A 31 0.71 1.02 15.45
N LEU A 32 1.40 0.52 16.49
CA LEU A 32 0.98 -0.69 17.19
C LEU A 32 -0.25 -0.44 18.06
N GLU A 33 -0.36 0.73 18.69
CA GLU A 33 -1.59 1.14 19.37
C GLU A 33 -2.78 1.19 18.41
N LEU A 34 -2.60 1.73 17.20
CA LEU A 34 -3.65 1.72 16.18
C LEU A 34 -4.01 0.31 15.73
N ALA A 35 -3.02 -0.55 15.49
CA ALA A 35 -3.26 -1.95 15.13
C ALA A 35 -4.09 -2.68 16.20
N ARG A 36 -3.76 -2.49 17.48
CA ARG A 36 -4.55 -3.06 18.60
C ARG A 36 -5.99 -2.55 18.61
N ARG A 37 -6.20 -1.26 18.33
CA ARG A 37 -7.55 -0.68 18.20
C ARG A 37 -8.33 -1.29 17.03
N PHE A 38 -7.64 -1.67 15.95
CA PHE A 38 -8.22 -2.30 14.78
C PHE A 38 -8.21 -3.84 14.81
N SER A 39 -7.79 -4.47 15.91
CA SER A 39 -7.69 -5.94 16.05
C SER A 39 -8.99 -6.70 15.75
N ALA A 40 -10.16 -6.07 15.99
CA ALA A 40 -11.45 -6.67 15.68
C ALA A 40 -11.81 -6.62 14.19
N ALA A 41 -11.20 -5.71 13.41
CA ALA A 41 -11.48 -5.53 12.00
C ALA A 41 -11.08 -6.78 11.21
N PRO A 42 -11.90 -7.22 10.24
CA PRO A 42 -11.61 -8.41 9.43
C PRO A 42 -10.39 -8.23 8.51
N LEU A 43 -10.09 -7.00 8.10
CA LEU A 43 -8.96 -6.66 7.25
C LEU A 43 -8.53 -5.22 7.55
N VAL A 44 -7.22 -4.97 7.59
CA VAL A 44 -6.62 -3.63 7.76
C VAL A 44 -5.72 -3.31 6.58
N HIS A 45 -5.82 -2.09 6.05
CA HIS A 45 -4.97 -1.61 4.97
C HIS A 45 -3.77 -0.85 5.51
N ILE A 46 -2.56 -1.34 5.25
CA ILE A 46 -1.31 -0.69 5.64
C ILE A 46 -0.68 -0.08 4.39
N VAL A 47 -0.32 1.20 4.45
CA VAL A 47 0.33 1.92 3.35
C VAL A 47 1.71 2.37 3.79
N ASP A 48 2.75 1.86 3.15
CA ASP A 48 4.12 2.33 3.31
C ASP A 48 4.37 3.54 2.40
N LEU A 49 4.24 4.75 2.96
CA LEU A 49 4.38 5.99 2.20
C LEU A 49 5.83 6.25 1.78
N ASP A 50 6.80 5.92 2.63
CA ASP A 50 8.22 6.00 2.26
C ASP A 50 8.53 5.00 1.15
N GLY A 51 7.98 3.79 1.22
CA GLY A 51 8.14 2.80 0.16
C GLY A 51 7.51 3.22 -1.16
N ALA A 52 6.32 3.82 -1.12
CA ALA A 52 5.66 4.38 -2.30
C ALA A 52 6.53 5.43 -3.03
N GLU A 53 7.24 6.26 -2.26
CA GLU A 53 8.16 7.26 -2.81
C GLU A 53 9.49 6.67 -3.28
N ALA A 54 10.07 5.76 -2.51
CA ALA A 54 11.35 5.11 -2.78
C ALA A 54 11.26 4.07 -3.92
N GLY A 55 10.06 3.55 -4.21
CA GLY A 55 9.86 2.51 -5.22
C GLY A 55 10.23 1.10 -4.78
N ARG A 56 10.39 0.90 -3.47
CA ARG A 56 10.62 -0.40 -2.81
C ARG A 56 10.04 -0.32 -1.38
N PRO A 57 9.54 -1.41 -0.79
CA PRO A 57 9.01 -1.36 0.56
C PRO A 57 10.13 -1.05 1.57
N MET A 58 9.84 -0.16 2.52
CA MET A 58 10.75 0.37 3.55
C MET A 58 10.37 -0.11 4.95
N HIS A 59 9.11 -0.50 5.17
CA HIS A 59 8.55 -0.82 6.48
C HIS A 59 8.04 -2.26 6.62
N VAL A 60 8.63 -3.23 5.90
CA VAL A 60 8.21 -4.65 5.94
C VAL A 60 8.23 -5.23 7.36
N GLU A 61 9.29 -4.97 8.13
CA GLU A 61 9.39 -5.48 9.51
C GLU A 61 8.34 -4.84 10.44
N LEU A 62 8.08 -3.54 10.27
CA LEU A 62 7.02 -2.88 11.02
C LEU A 62 5.65 -3.45 10.65
N ALA A 63 5.37 -3.65 9.36
CA ALA A 63 4.13 -4.30 8.91
C ALA A 63 3.96 -5.71 9.50
N ARG A 64 5.04 -6.49 9.59
CA ARG A 64 5.03 -7.82 10.25
C ARG A 64 4.64 -7.73 11.73
N ARG A 65 5.17 -6.73 12.45
CA ARG A 65 4.79 -6.47 13.85
C ARG A 65 3.33 -6.04 13.97
N LEU A 66 2.83 -5.20 13.06
CA LEU A 66 1.42 -4.78 13.04
C LEU A 66 0.50 -5.97 12.77
N ARG A 67 0.85 -6.83 11.82
CA ARG A 67 0.10 -8.06 11.51
C ARG A 67 -0.07 -8.97 12.72
N ALA A 68 0.88 -9.02 13.64
CA ALA A 68 0.74 -9.83 14.86
C ALA A 68 -0.42 -9.38 15.79
N GLU A 69 -0.88 -8.13 15.64
CA GLU A 69 -1.98 -7.55 16.43
C GLU A 69 -3.33 -7.60 15.68
N LEU A 70 -3.35 -8.11 14.44
CA LEU A 70 -4.46 -8.00 13.50
C LEU A 70 -4.95 -9.38 13.02
N LYS A 71 -6.24 -9.48 12.68
CA LYS A 71 -6.79 -10.70 12.05
C LYS A 71 -6.22 -10.93 10.65
N SER A 72 -6.15 -9.86 9.85
CA SER A 72 -5.57 -9.87 8.51
C SER A 72 -5.15 -8.46 8.10
N CYS A 73 -4.12 -8.36 7.26
CA CYS A 73 -3.69 -7.09 6.65
C CYS A 73 -3.31 -7.22 5.19
N GLN A 74 -3.38 -6.08 4.50
CA GLN A 74 -2.80 -5.89 3.18
C GLN A 74 -1.76 -4.77 3.24
N LEU A 75 -0.61 -4.97 2.59
CA LEU A 75 0.47 -3.97 2.55
C LEU A 75 0.61 -3.40 1.13
N GLY A 76 0.51 -2.08 1.01
CA GLY A 76 0.85 -1.33 -0.20
C GLY A 76 2.04 -0.40 0.03
N GLY A 77 2.61 0.09 -1.08
CA GLY A 77 3.70 1.08 -1.05
C GLY A 77 5.01 0.53 -1.60
N GLY A 78 5.38 0.95 -2.82
CA GLY A 78 6.68 0.63 -3.41
C GLY A 78 6.82 -0.77 -4.01
N LEU A 79 5.72 -1.50 -4.20
CA LEU A 79 5.76 -2.87 -4.74
C LEU A 79 5.89 -2.84 -6.27
N ARG A 80 7.13 -2.70 -6.76
CA ARG A 80 7.46 -2.57 -8.21
C ARG A 80 8.31 -3.73 -8.76
N SER A 81 8.49 -4.79 -7.97
CA SER A 81 9.18 -6.02 -8.38
C SER A 81 8.57 -7.24 -7.70
N LEU A 82 8.84 -8.44 -8.21
CA LEU A 82 8.36 -9.68 -7.59
C LEU A 82 8.92 -9.86 -6.18
N GLU A 83 10.20 -9.51 -5.97
CA GLU A 83 10.85 -9.59 -4.65
C GLU A 83 10.19 -8.64 -3.66
N ALA A 84 9.79 -7.44 -4.11
CA ALA A 84 9.07 -6.49 -3.28
C ALA A 84 7.68 -7.02 -2.90
N ILE A 85 6.97 -7.65 -3.84
CA ILE A 85 5.67 -8.28 -3.59
C ILE A 85 5.82 -9.46 -2.62
N GLU A 86 6.83 -10.32 -2.82
CA GLU A 86 7.15 -11.42 -1.89
C GLU A 86 7.47 -10.91 -0.49
N ALA A 87 8.26 -9.85 -0.39
CA ALA A 87 8.58 -9.23 0.89
C ALA A 87 7.30 -8.74 1.60
N ALA A 88 6.38 -8.11 0.89
CA ALA A 88 5.08 -7.70 1.44
C ALA A 88 4.23 -8.91 1.87
N LEU A 89 4.16 -9.95 1.03
CA LEU A 89 3.41 -11.18 1.31
C LEU A 89 4.05 -12.05 2.41
N SER A 90 5.32 -11.80 2.77
CA SER A 90 5.98 -12.39 3.94
C SER A 90 5.60 -11.70 5.26
N ALA A 91 4.99 -10.52 5.19
CA ALA A 91 4.60 -9.70 6.34
C ALA A 91 3.08 -9.57 6.50
N CYS A 92 2.32 -9.54 5.39
CA CYS A 92 0.87 -9.42 5.36
C CYS A 92 0.23 -10.48 4.45
N ASP A 93 -1.09 -10.63 4.55
CA ASP A 93 -1.86 -11.63 3.79
C ASP A 93 -1.93 -11.28 2.29
N TYR A 94 -2.04 -9.98 2.00
CA TYR A 94 -2.16 -9.44 0.64
C TYR A 94 -1.12 -8.36 0.35
N ALA A 95 -0.77 -8.23 -0.93
CA ALA A 95 0.12 -7.20 -1.47
C ALA A 95 -0.67 -6.26 -2.38
N VAL A 96 -0.54 -4.95 -2.16
CA VAL A 96 -1.25 -3.92 -2.94
C VAL A 96 -0.30 -3.25 -3.92
N VAL A 97 -0.52 -3.45 -5.22
CA VAL A 97 0.25 -2.84 -6.32
C VAL A 97 -0.56 -1.71 -6.96
N GLY A 98 0.02 -0.52 -7.03
CA GLY A 98 -0.64 0.65 -7.64
C GLY A 98 -0.01 1.08 -8.97
N THR A 99 1.30 1.30 -8.97
CA THR A 99 2.01 1.79 -10.16
C THR A 99 2.35 0.67 -11.14
N LEU A 100 2.71 -0.52 -10.65
CA LEU A 100 3.23 -1.63 -11.44
C LEU A 100 2.37 -1.97 -12.69
N PRO A 101 1.03 -2.11 -12.58
CA PRO A 101 0.19 -2.51 -13.72
C PRO A 101 0.26 -1.55 -14.92
N PHE A 102 0.59 -0.28 -14.69
CA PHE A 102 0.59 0.78 -15.70
C PHE A 102 1.98 1.09 -16.26
N VAL A 103 3.04 0.60 -15.63
CA VAL A 103 4.44 0.88 -16.05
C VAL A 103 5.16 -0.36 -16.58
N ASP A 104 4.77 -1.54 -16.12
CA ASP A 104 5.34 -2.81 -16.57
C ASP A 104 4.27 -3.91 -16.53
N ARG A 105 3.52 -4.00 -17.64
CA ARG A 105 2.41 -4.94 -17.77
C ARG A 105 2.88 -6.39 -17.76
N ALA A 106 4.02 -6.70 -18.35
CA ALA A 106 4.54 -8.07 -18.40
C ALA A 106 4.88 -8.58 -16.99
N LEU A 107 5.56 -7.75 -16.20
CA LEU A 107 5.87 -8.07 -14.81
C LEU A 107 4.61 -8.16 -13.94
N PHE A 108 3.60 -7.33 -14.22
CA PHE A 108 2.31 -7.43 -13.54
C PHE A 108 1.56 -8.73 -13.87
N GLU A 109 1.54 -9.15 -15.13
CA GLU A 109 0.93 -10.42 -15.56
C GLU A 109 1.63 -11.61 -14.87
N GLU A 110 2.97 -11.61 -14.83
CA GLU A 110 3.75 -12.61 -14.08
C GLU A 110 3.42 -12.61 -12.58
N ALA A 111 3.33 -11.43 -11.96
CA ALA A 111 2.94 -11.31 -10.56
C ALA A 111 1.51 -11.81 -10.30
N ALA A 112 0.58 -11.52 -11.20
CA ALA A 112 -0.80 -11.97 -11.10
C ALA A 112 -0.91 -13.50 -11.21
N GLU A 113 -0.18 -14.12 -12.13
CA GLU A 113 -0.08 -15.58 -12.24
C GLU A 113 0.54 -16.21 -10.98
N LYS A 114 1.61 -15.60 -10.46
CA LYS A 114 2.37 -16.14 -9.32
C LYS A 114 1.65 -16.01 -7.98
N PHE A 115 1.00 -14.87 -7.72
CA PHE A 115 0.45 -14.55 -6.40
C PHE A 115 -1.08 -14.62 -6.34
N GLY A 116 -1.77 -14.62 -7.49
CA GLY A 116 -3.21 -14.82 -7.60
C GLY A 116 -4.03 -13.92 -6.67
N ASP A 117 -4.94 -14.54 -5.91
CA ASP A 117 -5.89 -13.86 -5.01
C ASP A 117 -5.24 -13.05 -3.88
N ARG A 118 -3.91 -13.17 -3.71
CA ARG A 118 -3.16 -12.38 -2.72
C ARG A 118 -2.69 -11.02 -3.26
N LEU A 119 -2.84 -10.77 -4.55
CA LEU A 119 -2.47 -9.53 -5.20
C LEU A 119 -3.69 -8.61 -5.37
N VAL A 120 -3.59 -7.38 -4.90
CA VAL A 120 -4.64 -6.36 -4.98
C VAL A 120 -4.12 -5.19 -5.82
N VAL A 121 -4.92 -4.70 -6.76
CA VAL A 121 -4.59 -3.51 -7.54
C VAL A 121 -5.22 -2.27 -6.90
N SER A 122 -4.42 -1.23 -6.66
CA SER A 122 -4.93 0.08 -6.26
C SER A 122 -4.97 1.03 -7.45
N LEU A 123 -6.11 1.67 -7.69
CA LEU A 123 -6.30 2.66 -8.73
C LEU A 123 -6.52 4.03 -8.10
N ASP A 124 -5.47 4.85 -8.07
CA ASP A 124 -5.53 6.21 -7.57
C ASP A 124 -5.81 7.17 -8.73
N VAL A 125 -6.85 8.01 -8.62
CA VAL A 125 -7.32 8.88 -9.71
C VAL A 125 -7.34 10.34 -9.27
N LYS A 126 -6.89 11.24 -10.16
CA LYS A 126 -6.98 12.69 -9.99
C LYS A 126 -7.44 13.34 -11.29
N GLY A 127 -8.67 13.87 -11.29
CA GLY A 127 -9.33 14.27 -12.54
C GLY A 127 -9.49 13.04 -13.43
N ASP A 128 -9.04 13.16 -14.68
CA ASP A 128 -9.15 12.07 -15.67
C ASP A 128 -7.88 11.22 -15.76
N TYR A 129 -6.96 11.35 -14.80
CA TYR A 129 -5.68 10.65 -14.81
C TYR A 129 -5.57 9.63 -13.69
N VAL A 130 -5.08 8.43 -14.04
CA VAL A 130 -4.51 7.47 -13.10
C VAL A 130 -3.17 8.01 -12.62
N MET A 131 -2.97 8.02 -11.31
CA MET A 131 -1.81 8.60 -10.65
C MET A 131 -0.89 7.50 -10.11
N GLY A 132 0.42 7.73 -10.27
CA GLY A 132 1.50 6.83 -9.86
C GLY A 132 2.51 7.48 -8.93
N ALA A 133 3.50 6.69 -8.53
CA ALA A 133 4.65 7.12 -7.72
C ALA A 133 4.27 7.94 -6.47
N GLY A 134 3.19 7.53 -5.78
CA GLY A 134 2.65 8.22 -4.62
C GLY A 134 1.91 9.52 -4.98
N TRP A 135 1.00 9.46 -5.96
CA TRP A 135 0.20 10.60 -6.44
C TRP A 135 0.99 11.71 -7.15
N ARG A 136 2.23 11.46 -7.55
CA ARG A 136 3.15 12.49 -8.11
C ARG A 136 3.16 12.55 -9.63
N VAL A 137 2.87 11.45 -10.32
CA VAL A 137 2.98 11.37 -11.78
C VAL A 137 1.68 10.85 -12.39
N PRO A 138 1.17 11.42 -13.49
CA PRO A 138 0.13 10.78 -14.28
C PRO A 138 0.72 9.56 -14.99
N LEU A 139 -0.02 8.45 -15.01
CA LEU A 139 0.37 7.19 -15.65
C LEU A 139 -0.44 6.93 -16.93
N MET A 140 -1.73 7.23 -16.89
CA MET A 140 -2.68 6.96 -17.96
C MET A 140 -3.86 7.93 -17.84
N GLU A 141 -4.43 8.34 -18.97
CA GLU A 141 -5.70 9.07 -19.04
C GLU A 141 -6.86 8.07 -19.16
N LEU A 142 -7.91 8.24 -18.37
CA LEU A 142 -9.04 7.32 -18.26
C LEU A 142 -9.91 7.30 -19.53
N ASP A 143 -10.01 8.44 -20.23
CA ASP A 143 -10.87 8.64 -21.41
C ASP A 143 -10.12 8.54 -22.75
N ALA A 144 -8.93 7.93 -22.79
CA ALA A 144 -8.14 7.77 -24.01
C ALA A 144 -8.67 6.67 -24.99
N ALA A 145 -9.99 6.43 -25.01
CA ALA A 145 -10.66 5.45 -25.86
C ALA A 145 -11.04 6.01 -27.24
#